data_AF-A0A5N6M6C1-F1
#
_entry.id   AF-A0A5N6M6C1-F1
#
_cell.length_a   1.000
_cell.length_b   1.000
_cell.length_c   1.000
_cell.angle_alpha   90.00
_cell.angle_beta   90.00
_cell.angle_gamma   90.00
#
_symmetry.space_group_name_H-M   'P 1'
#
loop_
_entity.id
_entity.type
_entity.pdbx_description
1 polymer ?
#
loop_
_entity_poly.entity_id
_entity_poly.type
_entity_poly.pdbx_seq_one_letter_code
_entity_poly.pdbx_strand_id
1 'polypeptide(L)'
;MQRAYGLMNTIKACYIWTNTFNDAEIAEMMVVDACFVLGFLIVMHVSYRGKSYTGKSLKLCTIMHDLVLLENQIPLFFLHEMFQCTVLKLKSDISFIQLIKPVIVSNNLFKAKLKFDKVSFGTNDHFLSLLHQCYMPPDNIKKDDMTKIIHSAIDLDRAGVKFKPSEDPTWLMGMEVKQNRVPCFFWSWNRPTLTMPVLSIDDTTEFLFRNLIAYEQSFETQSYVTSYAIAIDMLVNTQDDVAKLVESKVLVNYMGSNEEAANMINNICKNVSSDDSYYEEEWDKLNKYCNGYWPKHIAKMRSTYFSSPWSIIALVAGIILFLLQALQTIFTINS
;
A
#
# COMPACT_ATOMS: atom_id res chain seq x y z
N MET A 1 22.39 -14.43 -28.30
CA MET A 1 23.80 -14.87 -28.07
C MET A 1 24.82 -13.76 -28.30
N GLN A 2 25.11 -13.32 -29.54
CA GLN A 2 26.15 -12.28 -29.77
C GLN A 2 25.94 -10.99 -28.97
N ARG A 3 24.68 -10.50 -28.86
CA ARG A 3 24.35 -9.32 -28.05
C ARG A 3 24.64 -9.52 -26.55
N ALA A 4 24.39 -10.72 -26.02
CA ALA A 4 24.66 -11.06 -24.63
C ALA A 4 26.16 -11.08 -24.33
N TYR A 5 26.98 -11.66 -25.22
CA TYR A 5 28.45 -11.58 -25.08
C TYR A 5 28.96 -10.14 -25.11
N GLY A 6 28.41 -9.30 -26.00
CA GLY A 6 28.77 -7.87 -26.06
C GLY A 6 28.41 -7.07 -24.80
N LEU A 7 27.47 -7.56 -23.99
CA LEU A 7 26.98 -6.92 -22.76
C LEU A 7 27.40 -7.68 -21.49
N MET A 8 28.27 -8.68 -21.61
CA MET A 8 28.58 -9.63 -20.53
C MET A 8 29.03 -8.94 -19.24
N ASN A 9 29.91 -7.94 -19.34
CA ASN A 9 30.40 -7.22 -18.17
C ASN A 9 29.28 -6.46 -17.45
N THR A 10 28.35 -5.84 -18.20
CA THR A 10 27.19 -5.13 -17.62
C THR A 10 26.21 -6.10 -17.01
N ILE A 11 25.93 -7.23 -17.68
CA ILE A 11 25.08 -8.30 -17.14
C ILE A 11 25.65 -8.81 -15.82
N LYS A 12 26.95 -9.14 -15.78
CA LYS A 12 27.59 -9.64 -14.57
C LYS A 12 27.57 -8.63 -13.43
N ALA A 13 27.67 -7.34 -13.72
CA ALA A 13 27.57 -6.30 -12.70
C ALA A 13 26.20 -6.25 -11.99
N CYS A 14 25.15 -6.81 -12.58
CA CYS A 14 23.81 -6.89 -11.97
C CYS A 14 23.63 -8.07 -11.01
N TYR A 15 24.54 -9.05 -10.98
CA TYR A 15 24.36 -10.31 -10.25
C TYR A 15 25.53 -10.59 -9.30
N ILE A 16 25.21 -11.02 -8.07
CA ILE A 16 26.22 -11.34 -7.04
C ILE A 16 26.89 -12.70 -7.32
N TRP A 17 26.20 -13.61 -8.03
CA TRP A 17 26.60 -15.02 -8.18
C TRP A 17 27.43 -15.35 -9.43
N THR A 18 28.01 -14.36 -10.11
CA THR A 18 28.59 -14.56 -11.45
C THR A 18 29.87 -15.40 -11.49
N ASN A 19 30.42 -15.78 -10.34
CA ASN A 19 31.63 -16.59 -10.25
C ASN A 19 31.36 -18.11 -10.38
N THR A 20 30.09 -18.54 -10.40
CA THR A 20 29.72 -19.96 -10.52
C THR A 20 29.53 -20.44 -11.95
N PHE A 21 29.30 -19.54 -12.90
CA PHE A 21 28.98 -19.85 -14.30
C PHE A 21 29.97 -19.20 -15.25
N ASN A 22 30.28 -19.89 -16.35
CA ASN A 22 31.09 -19.31 -17.42
C ASN A 22 30.24 -18.37 -18.31
N ASP A 23 30.91 -17.57 -19.14
CA ASP A 23 30.25 -16.57 -19.99
C ASP A 23 29.25 -17.17 -20.98
N ALA A 24 29.48 -18.40 -21.45
CA ALA A 24 28.56 -19.07 -22.37
C ALA A 24 27.28 -19.50 -21.67
N GLU A 25 27.40 -20.06 -20.46
CA GLU A 25 26.26 -20.45 -19.62
C GLU A 25 25.43 -19.21 -19.23
N ILE A 26 26.08 -18.13 -18.80
CA ILE A 26 25.38 -16.87 -18.49
C ILE A 26 24.67 -16.33 -19.73
N ALA A 27 25.35 -16.29 -20.87
CA ALA A 27 24.74 -15.81 -22.11
C ALA A 27 23.53 -16.65 -22.53
N GLU A 28 23.60 -17.97 -22.37
CA GLU A 28 22.50 -18.87 -22.67
C GLU A 28 21.31 -18.64 -21.74
N MET A 29 21.53 -18.69 -20.42
CA MET A 29 20.48 -18.44 -19.41
C MET A 29 19.78 -17.09 -19.66
N MET A 30 20.56 -16.01 -19.79
CA MET A 30 20.02 -14.67 -20.00
C MET A 30 19.18 -14.59 -21.30
N VAL A 31 19.67 -15.16 -22.40
CA VAL A 31 18.96 -15.09 -23.69
C VAL A 31 17.69 -15.92 -23.66
N VAL A 32 17.71 -17.12 -23.07
CA VAL A 32 16.54 -17.99 -22.94
C VAL A 32 15.47 -17.30 -22.09
N ASP A 33 15.85 -16.77 -20.94
CA ASP A 33 14.94 -16.11 -20.01
C ASP A 33 14.38 -14.81 -20.62
N ALA A 34 15.23 -13.99 -21.25
CA ALA A 34 14.78 -12.79 -21.93
C ALA A 34 13.82 -13.08 -23.08
N CYS A 35 14.07 -14.13 -23.88
CA CYS A 35 13.15 -14.56 -24.94
C CYS A 35 11.81 -15.04 -24.36
N PHE A 36 11.83 -15.80 -23.26
CA PHE A 36 10.62 -16.23 -22.57
C PHE A 36 9.81 -15.03 -22.08
N VAL A 37 10.46 -14.10 -21.36
CA VAL A 37 9.81 -12.89 -20.83
C VAL A 37 9.23 -12.05 -21.98
N LEU A 38 9.99 -11.78 -23.04
CA LEU A 38 9.48 -10.99 -24.17
C LEU A 38 8.30 -11.69 -24.88
N GLY A 39 8.38 -13.01 -25.08
CA GLY A 39 7.27 -13.80 -25.62
C GLY A 39 6.02 -13.70 -24.75
N PHE A 40 6.18 -13.81 -23.43
CA PHE A 40 5.11 -13.62 -22.46
C PHE A 40 4.51 -12.21 -22.52
N LEU A 41 5.33 -11.16 -22.54
CA LEU A 41 4.88 -9.77 -22.63
C LEU A 41 4.07 -9.50 -23.90
N ILE A 42 4.44 -10.11 -25.04
CA ILE A 42 3.67 -10.00 -26.29
C ILE A 42 2.30 -10.66 -26.13
N VAL A 43 2.24 -11.87 -25.59
CA VAL A 43 0.98 -12.58 -25.34
C VAL A 43 0.09 -11.77 -24.41
N MET A 44 0.66 -11.17 -23.36
CA MET A 44 -0.06 -10.30 -22.44
C MET A 44 -0.57 -9.04 -23.12
N HIS A 45 0.26 -8.36 -23.91
CA HIS A 45 -0.16 -7.15 -24.62
C HIS A 45 -1.33 -7.41 -25.58
N VAL A 46 -1.29 -8.52 -26.32
CA VAL A 46 -2.38 -8.94 -27.22
C VAL A 46 -3.64 -9.30 -26.43
N SER A 47 -3.50 -10.07 -25.35
CA SER A 47 -4.64 -10.48 -24.51
C SER A 47 -5.30 -9.28 -23.81
N TYR A 48 -4.47 -8.36 -23.30
CA TYR A 48 -4.89 -7.12 -22.62
C TYR A 48 -5.65 -6.18 -23.58
N ARG A 49 -5.22 -6.07 -24.85
CA ARG A 49 -5.97 -5.32 -25.88
C ARG A 49 -7.22 -6.05 -26.36
N GLY A 50 -7.17 -7.37 -26.47
CA GLY A 50 -8.22 -8.18 -27.07
C GLY A 50 -9.40 -8.55 -26.14
N LYS A 51 -9.33 -8.26 -24.83
CA LYS A 51 -10.31 -8.69 -23.80
C LYS A 51 -10.64 -10.20 -23.84
N SER A 52 -9.80 -11.02 -24.46
CA SER A 52 -10.03 -12.45 -24.66
C SER A 52 -9.19 -13.23 -23.67
N TYR A 53 -9.74 -13.47 -22.48
CA TYR A 53 -9.09 -14.32 -21.47
C TYR A 53 -9.47 -15.77 -21.73
N THR A 54 -8.78 -16.42 -22.68
CA THR A 54 -8.98 -17.84 -22.98
C THR A 54 -8.40 -18.71 -21.87
N GLY A 55 -9.14 -19.02 -20.80
CA GLY A 55 -8.91 -20.14 -19.85
C GLY A 55 -7.54 -20.29 -19.15
N LYS A 56 -6.55 -19.47 -19.46
CA LYS A 56 -5.16 -19.49 -18.97
C LYS A 56 -4.86 -18.33 -18.03
N SER A 57 -5.88 -17.56 -17.64
CA SER A 57 -5.75 -16.31 -16.88
C SER A 57 -4.93 -16.49 -15.60
N LEU A 58 -5.18 -17.55 -14.84
CA LEU A 58 -4.48 -17.81 -13.58
C LEU A 58 -2.96 -18.00 -13.80
N LYS A 59 -2.56 -18.79 -14.80
CA LYS A 59 -1.14 -19.01 -15.14
C LYS A 59 -0.45 -17.72 -15.57
N LEU A 60 -1.18 -16.84 -16.28
CA LEU A 60 -0.64 -15.55 -16.71
C LEU A 60 -0.44 -14.62 -15.51
N CYS A 61 -1.39 -14.57 -14.57
CA CYS A 61 -1.24 -13.79 -13.33
C CYS A 61 -0.05 -14.28 -12.50
N THR A 62 0.13 -15.59 -12.33
CA THR A 62 1.29 -16.14 -11.60
C THR A 62 2.61 -15.67 -12.19
N ILE A 63 2.78 -15.76 -13.53
CA ILE A 63 4.00 -15.29 -14.19
C ILE A 63 4.20 -13.78 -14.00
N MET A 64 3.13 -12.97 -13.99
CA MET A 64 3.26 -11.53 -13.72
C MET A 64 3.76 -11.22 -12.31
N HIS A 65 3.32 -11.99 -11.31
CA HIS A 65 3.80 -11.85 -9.94
C HIS A 65 5.25 -12.34 -9.83
N ASP A 66 5.60 -13.43 -10.52
CA ASP A 66 6.97 -13.95 -10.56
C ASP A 66 7.96 -12.96 -11.18
N LEU A 67 7.53 -12.11 -12.12
CA LEU A 67 8.41 -11.08 -12.69
C LEU A 67 8.79 -9.98 -11.70
N VAL A 68 8.01 -9.79 -10.62
CA VAL A 68 8.31 -8.80 -9.57
C VAL A 68 8.89 -9.45 -8.30
N LEU A 69 9.28 -10.73 -8.35
CA LEU A 69 10.04 -11.38 -7.28
C LEU A 69 11.47 -10.88 -7.21
N LEU A 70 11.93 -10.41 -6.06
CA LEU A 70 13.30 -9.94 -5.88
C LEU A 70 14.36 -10.97 -6.35
N GLU A 71 14.08 -12.26 -6.14
CA GLU A 71 14.95 -13.38 -6.53
C GLU A 71 14.94 -13.70 -8.03
N ASN A 72 13.93 -13.26 -8.77
CA ASN A 72 13.70 -13.59 -10.18
C ASN A 72 13.76 -12.35 -11.08
N GLN A 73 14.87 -11.61 -11.00
CA GLN A 73 15.04 -10.35 -11.76
C GLN A 73 15.95 -10.52 -12.98
N ILE A 74 15.46 -9.98 -14.10
CA ILE A 74 16.24 -9.77 -15.33
C ILE A 74 16.40 -8.25 -15.51
N PRO A 75 17.63 -7.74 -15.69
CA PRO A 75 17.86 -6.34 -15.99
C PRO A 75 17.10 -5.87 -17.23
N LEU A 76 16.35 -4.79 -17.09
CA LEU A 76 15.51 -4.24 -18.15
C LEU A 76 16.30 -3.72 -19.33
N PHE A 77 17.54 -3.25 -19.13
CA PHE A 77 18.41 -2.89 -20.26
C PHE A 77 18.64 -4.09 -21.17
N PHE A 78 18.85 -5.29 -20.61
CA PHE A 78 19.09 -6.49 -21.39
C PHE A 78 17.81 -6.96 -22.09
N LEU A 79 16.66 -6.90 -21.41
CA LEU A 79 15.37 -7.14 -22.04
C LEU A 79 15.07 -6.15 -23.17
N HIS A 80 15.44 -4.88 -23.01
CA HIS A 80 15.29 -3.85 -24.04
C HIS A 80 16.17 -4.15 -25.26
N GLU A 81 17.40 -4.58 -25.04
CA GLU A 81 18.34 -4.99 -26.09
C GLU A 81 17.83 -6.21 -26.87
N MET A 82 17.32 -7.21 -26.15
CA MET A 82 16.68 -8.38 -26.75
C MET A 82 15.41 -8.01 -27.52
N PHE A 83 14.61 -7.06 -27.00
CA PHE A 83 13.44 -6.51 -27.68
C PHE A 83 13.81 -5.84 -29.01
N GLN A 84 14.86 -5.01 -29.05
CA GLN A 84 15.35 -4.38 -30.28
C GLN A 84 15.84 -5.40 -31.31
N CYS A 85 16.48 -6.49 -30.85
CA CYS A 85 17.00 -7.53 -31.73
C CYS A 85 15.92 -8.46 -32.29
N THR A 86 14.77 -8.59 -31.62
CA THR A 86 13.73 -9.59 -31.92
C THR A 86 12.40 -8.93 -32.26
N VAL A 87 11.65 -8.48 -31.25
CA VAL A 87 10.27 -8.01 -31.34
C VAL A 87 10.16 -6.81 -32.26
N LEU A 88 11.03 -5.82 -32.11
CA LEU A 88 10.98 -4.59 -32.92
C LEU A 88 11.16 -4.86 -34.42
N LYS A 89 11.97 -5.88 -34.77
CA LYS A 89 12.16 -6.30 -36.17
C LYS A 89 10.96 -7.06 -36.73
N LEU A 90 10.13 -7.66 -35.87
CA LEU A 90 8.96 -8.45 -36.25
C LEU A 90 7.65 -7.66 -36.17
N LYS A 91 7.57 -6.66 -35.28
CA LYS A 91 6.40 -5.82 -35.02
C LYS A 91 6.85 -4.39 -34.71
N SER A 92 6.77 -3.52 -35.72
CA SER A 92 7.36 -2.17 -35.69
C SER A 92 6.54 -1.11 -34.94
N ASP A 93 5.33 -1.42 -34.48
CA ASP A 93 4.38 -0.45 -33.92
C ASP A 93 4.29 -0.46 -32.37
N ILE A 94 4.96 -1.40 -31.70
CA ILE A 94 4.89 -1.55 -30.24
C ILE A 94 6.15 -1.04 -29.58
N SER A 95 6.04 -0.20 -28.54
CA SER A 95 7.20 0.21 -27.74
C SER A 95 7.47 -0.75 -26.56
N PHE A 96 8.72 -0.81 -26.10
CA PHE A 96 9.09 -1.65 -24.95
C PHE A 96 8.30 -1.28 -23.68
N ILE A 97 8.09 0.02 -23.42
CA ILE A 97 7.27 0.52 -22.30
C ILE A 97 5.83 0.00 -22.40
N GLN A 98 5.23 -0.04 -23.59
CA GLN A 98 3.88 -0.58 -23.80
C GLN A 98 3.81 -2.09 -23.55
N LEU A 99 4.92 -2.83 -23.72
CA LEU A 99 4.98 -4.27 -23.44
C LEU A 99 5.06 -4.57 -21.96
N ILE A 100 5.85 -3.81 -21.19
CA ILE A 100 6.04 -4.05 -19.74
C ILE A 100 4.90 -3.49 -18.89
N LYS A 101 4.17 -2.47 -19.38
CA LYS A 101 3.08 -1.81 -18.65
C LYS A 101 2.04 -2.75 -18.03
N PRO A 102 1.54 -3.82 -18.71
CA PRO A 102 0.59 -4.74 -18.11
C PRO A 102 1.12 -5.46 -16.86
N VAL A 103 2.42 -5.78 -16.80
CA VAL A 103 3.03 -6.40 -15.62
C VAL A 103 3.00 -5.44 -14.44
N ILE A 104 3.42 -4.19 -14.66
CA ILE A 104 3.48 -3.18 -13.60
C ILE A 104 2.08 -2.80 -13.10
N VAL A 105 1.11 -2.60 -14.02
CA VAL A 105 -0.27 -2.25 -13.65
C VAL A 105 -1.00 -3.37 -12.93
N SER A 106 -0.76 -4.63 -13.30
CA SER A 106 -1.41 -5.79 -12.66
C SER A 106 -0.88 -6.08 -11.26
N ASN A 107 0.31 -5.58 -10.93
CA ASN A 107 0.93 -5.67 -9.61
C ASN A 107 0.77 -4.37 -8.78
N ASN A 108 -0.15 -3.49 -9.18
CA ASN A 108 -0.43 -2.27 -8.43
C ASN A 108 -1.25 -2.58 -7.17
N LEU A 109 -0.72 -2.22 -6.01
CA LEU A 109 -1.38 -2.43 -4.71
C LEU A 109 -2.58 -1.50 -4.48
N PHE A 110 -2.64 -0.39 -5.21
CA PHE A 110 -3.62 0.67 -5.00
C PHE A 110 -4.64 0.72 -6.13
N LYS A 111 -5.89 1.11 -5.82
CA LYS A 111 -6.91 1.34 -6.86
C LYS A 111 -6.59 2.56 -7.76
N ALA A 112 -5.68 3.43 -7.33
CA ALA A 112 -5.29 4.61 -8.10
C ALA A 112 -4.41 4.25 -9.30
N LYS A 113 -4.52 5.04 -10.38
CA LYS A 113 -3.77 4.80 -11.63
C LYS A 113 -2.28 5.11 -11.44
N LEU A 114 -1.41 4.16 -11.78
CA LEU A 114 0.03 4.38 -11.83
C LEU A 114 0.42 5.42 -12.88
N LYS A 115 1.35 6.32 -12.51
CA LYS A 115 1.97 7.29 -13.43
C LYS A 115 3.11 6.65 -14.24
N PHE A 116 2.84 5.48 -14.83
CA PHE A 116 3.87 4.66 -15.50
C PHE A 116 4.42 5.31 -16.79
N ASP A 117 3.64 6.16 -17.45
CA ASP A 117 4.02 6.73 -18.76
C ASP A 117 5.20 7.73 -18.68
N LYS A 118 5.65 8.08 -17.48
CA LYS A 118 6.81 8.96 -17.23
C LYS A 118 8.05 8.24 -16.70
N VAL A 119 7.97 6.93 -16.52
CA VAL A 119 9.06 6.14 -15.93
C VAL A 119 10.16 5.90 -16.96
N SER A 120 11.40 6.21 -16.60
CA SER A 120 12.61 5.82 -17.32
C SER A 120 13.33 4.73 -16.55
N PHE A 121 14.02 3.82 -17.23
CA PHE A 121 14.82 2.78 -16.61
C PHE A 121 16.29 2.91 -17.01
N GLY A 122 17.18 2.65 -16.06
CA GLY A 122 18.64 2.57 -16.23
C GLY A 122 19.14 1.13 -16.39
N THR A 123 20.45 0.96 -16.22
CA THR A 123 21.13 -0.34 -16.40
C THR A 123 20.89 -1.32 -15.26
N ASN A 124 20.52 -0.85 -14.08
CA ASN A 124 20.29 -1.70 -12.90
C ASN A 124 18.80 -1.94 -12.64
N ASP A 125 17.93 -1.35 -13.45
CA ASP A 125 16.49 -1.46 -13.25
C ASP A 125 15.96 -2.81 -13.70
N HIS A 126 14.97 -3.29 -12.96
CA HIS A 126 14.25 -4.53 -13.17
C HIS A 126 12.76 -4.30 -12.88
N PHE A 127 11.88 -5.29 -13.07
CA PHE A 127 10.42 -5.06 -12.93
C PHE A 127 10.03 -4.60 -11.53
N LEU A 128 10.62 -5.20 -10.48
CA LEU A 128 10.36 -4.79 -9.11
C LEU A 128 10.85 -3.36 -8.82
N SER A 129 12.01 -2.95 -9.35
CA SER A 129 12.50 -1.57 -9.17
C SER A 129 11.61 -0.56 -9.89
N LEU A 130 11.07 -0.90 -11.07
CA LEU A 130 10.09 -0.04 -11.75
C LEU A 130 8.78 0.09 -10.99
N LEU A 131 8.31 -1.01 -10.39
CA LEU A 131 7.11 -0.99 -9.54
C LEU A 131 7.36 -0.10 -8.31
N HIS A 132 8.52 -0.25 -7.68
CA HIS A 132 8.97 0.61 -6.58
C HIS A 132 8.95 2.09 -6.99
N GLN A 133 9.64 2.45 -8.08
CA GLN A 133 9.68 3.83 -8.63
C GLN A 133 8.29 4.42 -8.88
N CYS A 134 7.29 3.62 -9.26
CA CYS A 134 5.93 4.10 -9.44
C CYS A 134 5.30 4.65 -8.15
N TYR A 135 5.77 4.19 -6.99
CA TYR A 135 5.29 4.61 -5.68
C TYR A 135 6.14 5.71 -5.02
N MET A 136 7.18 6.20 -5.71
CA MET A 136 8.08 7.21 -5.17
C MET A 136 7.33 8.50 -4.75
N PRO A 137 7.61 9.04 -3.55
CA PRO A 137 7.08 10.33 -3.13
C PRO A 137 7.69 11.48 -3.93
N PRO A 138 6.97 12.60 -4.09
CA PRO A 138 7.55 13.84 -4.58
C PRO A 138 8.64 14.40 -3.63
N ASP A 139 9.64 15.10 -4.17
CA ASP A 139 10.83 15.58 -3.44
C ASP A 139 10.54 16.50 -2.23
N ASN A 140 9.33 17.09 -2.16
CA ASN A 140 8.95 17.96 -1.06
C ASN A 140 8.46 17.19 0.19
N ILE A 141 8.20 15.89 0.09
CA ILE A 141 7.83 15.06 1.24
C ILE A 141 9.11 14.57 1.91
N LYS A 142 9.28 14.94 3.18
CA LYS A 142 10.45 14.57 3.97
C LYS A 142 10.10 13.44 4.93
N LYS A 143 11.11 12.63 5.21
CA LYS A 143 11.08 11.63 6.30
C LYS A 143 11.50 12.28 7.61
N ASP A 144 10.96 11.80 8.72
CA ASP A 144 11.30 12.20 10.08
C ASP A 144 11.52 10.97 10.97
N ASP A 145 12.15 11.15 12.12
CA ASP A 145 12.43 10.10 13.09
C ASP A 145 11.11 9.49 13.58
N MET A 146 10.96 8.17 13.46
CA MET A 146 9.71 7.50 13.79
C MET A 146 9.43 7.51 15.30
N THR A 147 8.29 8.05 15.73
CA THR A 147 7.84 7.93 17.13
C THR A 147 6.90 6.74 17.32
N LYS A 148 6.99 6.06 18.47
CA LYS A 148 6.27 4.79 18.74
C LYS A 148 4.83 4.96 19.23
N ILE A 149 4.16 6.09 18.95
CA ILE A 149 2.79 6.28 19.44
C ILE A 149 1.80 5.70 18.44
N ILE A 150 1.24 4.55 18.78
CA ILE A 150 0.36 3.76 17.90
C ILE A 150 -1.10 3.98 18.33
N HIS A 151 -1.94 4.38 17.39
CA HIS A 151 -3.40 4.36 17.54
C HIS A 151 -3.99 3.50 16.41
N SER A 152 -4.69 2.42 16.77
CA SER A 152 -5.40 1.59 15.80
C SER A 152 -6.52 2.37 15.10
N ALA A 153 -7.01 1.88 13.96
CA ALA A 153 -8.10 2.52 13.23
C ALA A 153 -9.35 2.70 14.10
N ILE A 154 -9.64 1.74 14.98
CA ILE A 154 -10.74 1.85 15.94
C ILE A 154 -10.48 2.85 17.04
N ASP A 155 -9.27 2.93 17.57
CA ASP A 155 -8.95 3.91 18.60
C ASP A 155 -9.10 5.33 18.06
N LEU A 156 -8.65 5.56 16.83
CA LEU A 156 -8.84 6.80 16.09
C LEU A 156 -10.34 7.10 15.84
N ASP A 157 -11.14 6.12 15.37
CA ASP A 157 -12.59 6.31 15.18
C ASP A 157 -13.31 6.61 16.51
N ARG A 158 -12.92 5.94 17.60
CA ARG A 158 -13.44 6.19 18.94
C ARG A 158 -13.12 7.60 19.42
N ALA A 159 -11.93 8.11 19.11
CA ALA A 159 -11.56 9.51 19.36
C ALA A 159 -12.29 10.51 18.44
N GLY A 160 -12.95 10.03 17.38
CA GLY A 160 -13.76 10.81 16.46
C GLY A 160 -13.08 11.15 15.14
N VAL A 161 -11.90 10.59 14.87
CA VAL A 161 -11.20 10.73 13.59
C VAL A 161 -12.01 10.00 12.51
N LYS A 162 -12.11 10.62 11.32
CA LYS A 162 -12.76 10.00 10.15
C LYS A 162 -11.71 9.51 9.17
N PHE A 163 -12.00 8.42 8.48
CA PHE A 163 -11.17 7.94 7.37
C PHE A 163 -11.89 8.22 6.04
N LYS A 164 -11.14 8.65 5.02
CA LYS A 164 -11.67 8.84 3.67
C LYS A 164 -10.64 8.46 2.60
N PRO A 165 -11.07 7.98 1.43
CA PRO A 165 -10.20 7.83 0.28
C PRO A 165 -9.59 9.19 -0.13
N SER A 166 -8.32 9.17 -0.53
CA SER A 166 -7.70 10.31 -1.20
C SER A 166 -8.31 10.50 -2.60
N GLU A 167 -8.88 11.69 -2.84
CA GLU A 167 -9.34 12.13 -4.15
C GLU A 167 -8.12 12.71 -4.91
N ASP A 168 -7.75 12.12 -6.05
CA ASP A 168 -6.60 12.50 -6.88
C ASP A 168 -5.27 12.68 -6.13
N PRO A 169 -4.71 11.60 -5.56
CA PRO A 169 -3.49 11.68 -4.75
C PRO A 169 -2.30 12.21 -5.55
N THR A 170 -1.61 13.21 -5.00
CA THR A 170 -0.31 13.69 -5.52
C THR A 170 0.74 12.58 -5.47
N TRP A 171 0.72 11.83 -4.37
CA TRP A 171 1.54 10.65 -4.08
C TRP A 171 0.65 9.43 -3.80
N LEU A 172 0.91 8.31 -4.49
CA LEU A 172 0.08 7.10 -4.40
C LEU A 172 -0.01 6.49 -3.00
N MET A 173 0.99 6.71 -2.15
CA MET A 173 0.99 6.24 -0.76
C MET A 173 0.70 7.34 0.26
N GLY A 174 0.42 8.57 -0.22
CA GLY A 174 0.26 9.73 0.64
C GLY A 174 -0.96 9.66 1.56
N MET A 175 -0.71 9.86 2.84
CA MET A 175 -1.73 10.09 3.86
C MET A 175 -1.72 11.57 4.24
N GLU A 176 -2.89 12.13 4.54
CA GLU A 176 -3.01 13.55 4.91
C GLU A 176 -4.10 13.70 5.98
N VAL A 177 -3.79 14.44 7.05
CA VAL A 177 -4.76 14.79 8.09
C VAL A 177 -5.40 16.14 7.78
N LYS A 178 -6.66 16.12 7.34
CA LYS A 178 -7.46 17.32 7.08
C LYS A 178 -8.20 17.74 8.34
N GLN A 179 -7.86 18.90 8.88
CA GLN A 179 -8.61 19.51 9.98
C GLN A 179 -9.82 20.27 9.43
N ASN A 180 -11.02 19.90 9.87
CA ASN A 180 -12.19 20.73 9.61
C ASN A 180 -12.10 21.97 10.51
N ARG A 181 -12.05 23.18 9.93
CA ARG A 181 -12.18 24.43 10.69
C ARG A 181 -13.61 24.94 10.56
N VAL A 182 -14.54 24.38 11.35
CA VAL A 182 -15.86 24.99 11.50
C VAL A 182 -15.95 25.56 12.91
N PRO A 183 -15.86 26.90 13.09
CA PRO A 183 -16.06 27.49 14.39
C PRO A 183 -17.56 27.64 14.60
N CYS A 184 -18.24 26.70 15.26
CA CYS A 184 -19.51 26.97 15.97
C CYS A 184 -20.06 25.76 16.76
N PHE A 185 -20.49 26.06 18.00
CA PHE A 185 -21.28 25.27 18.96
C PHE A 185 -20.62 24.05 19.61
N PHE A 186 -20.87 23.94 20.93
CA PHE A 186 -20.35 23.00 21.93
C PHE A 186 -20.45 21.49 21.60
N TRP A 187 -20.97 21.12 20.43
CA TRP A 187 -21.19 19.74 20.00
C TRP A 187 -20.62 19.39 18.62
N SER A 188 -20.25 20.39 17.81
CA SER A 188 -19.60 20.18 16.51
C SER A 188 -18.09 20.25 16.68
N TRP A 189 -17.49 19.29 17.40
CA TRP A 189 -16.04 19.23 17.47
C TRP A 189 -15.47 19.01 16.07
N ASN A 190 -14.47 19.83 15.73
CA ASN A 190 -13.66 19.76 14.53
C ASN A 190 -12.97 18.39 14.45
N ARG A 191 -13.68 17.39 13.93
CA ARG A 191 -13.17 16.03 13.75
C ARG A 191 -12.20 16.03 12.57
N PRO A 192 -10.92 15.67 12.77
CA PRO A 192 -9.99 15.52 11.68
C PRO A 192 -10.43 14.34 10.80
N THR A 193 -10.07 14.42 9.52
CA THR A 193 -10.23 13.34 8.58
C THR A 193 -8.86 12.92 8.08
N LEU A 194 -8.47 11.68 8.31
CA LEU A 194 -7.32 11.06 7.68
C LEU A 194 -7.74 10.62 6.28
N THR A 195 -7.21 11.31 5.26
CA THR A 195 -7.30 10.86 3.87
C THR A 195 -6.11 9.97 3.54
N MET A 196 -6.36 8.84 2.90
CA MET A 196 -5.32 7.86 2.57
C MET A 196 -5.67 7.12 1.27
N PRO A 197 -4.69 6.49 0.58
CA PRO A 197 -4.97 5.75 -0.64
C PRO A 197 -5.84 4.53 -0.37
N VAL A 198 -6.58 4.12 -1.40
CA VAL A 198 -7.39 2.90 -1.33
C VAL A 198 -6.50 1.69 -1.57
N LEU A 199 -6.16 0.98 -0.50
CA LEU A 199 -5.41 -0.26 -0.53
C LEU A 199 -6.35 -1.43 -0.88
N SER A 200 -5.97 -2.20 -1.89
CA SER A 200 -6.68 -3.44 -2.25
C SER A 200 -5.89 -4.61 -1.69
N ILE A 201 -6.50 -5.41 -0.81
CA ILE A 201 -5.85 -6.57 -0.23
C ILE A 201 -6.42 -7.87 -0.80
N ASP A 202 -5.53 -8.78 -1.16
CA ASP A 202 -5.78 -10.11 -1.70
C ASP A 202 -4.57 -11.04 -1.40
N ASP A 203 -4.64 -12.29 -1.86
CA ASP A 203 -3.61 -13.31 -1.65
C ASP A 203 -2.20 -12.92 -2.16
N THR A 204 -2.10 -11.92 -3.04
CA THR A 204 -0.83 -11.46 -3.64
C THR A 204 -0.19 -10.31 -2.86
N THR A 205 -0.97 -9.67 -1.99
CA THR A 205 -0.61 -8.42 -1.31
C THR A 205 0.58 -8.60 -0.35
N GLU A 206 0.56 -9.64 0.48
CA GLU A 206 1.68 -9.91 1.42
C GLU A 206 3.00 -10.11 0.66
N PHE A 207 2.95 -10.93 -0.37
CA PHE A 207 4.10 -11.23 -1.21
C PHE A 207 4.68 -9.96 -1.87
N LEU A 208 3.82 -9.10 -2.42
CA LEU A 208 4.26 -7.88 -3.10
C LEU A 208 4.92 -6.90 -2.12
N PHE A 209 4.29 -6.67 -0.96
CA PHE A 209 4.88 -5.83 0.07
C PHE A 209 6.23 -6.38 0.55
N ARG A 210 6.32 -7.67 0.86
CA ARG A 210 7.58 -8.26 1.34
C ARG A 210 8.71 -8.17 0.32
N ASN A 211 8.42 -8.36 -0.96
CA ASN A 211 9.44 -8.20 -2.01
C ASN A 211 9.89 -6.75 -2.17
N LEU A 212 8.96 -5.78 -2.13
CA LEU A 212 9.30 -4.36 -2.16
C LEU A 212 10.09 -3.91 -0.92
N ILE A 213 9.71 -4.39 0.27
CA ILE A 213 10.44 -4.11 1.52
C ILE A 213 11.84 -4.73 1.46
N ALA A 214 11.96 -5.99 1.04
CA ALA A 214 13.26 -6.64 0.88
C ALA A 214 14.14 -5.91 -0.15
N TYR A 215 13.54 -5.39 -1.23
CA TYR A 215 14.24 -4.52 -2.18
C TYR A 215 14.74 -3.24 -1.51
N GLU A 216 13.91 -2.54 -0.74
CA GLU A 216 14.32 -1.34 0.01
C GLU A 216 15.41 -1.61 1.05
N GLN A 217 15.42 -2.79 1.67
CA GLN A 217 16.43 -3.19 2.65
C GLN A 217 17.74 -3.69 2.02
N SER A 218 17.68 -4.19 0.78
CA SER A 218 18.85 -4.76 0.08
C SER A 218 19.63 -3.73 -0.72
N PHE A 219 19.00 -2.61 -1.09
CA PHE A 219 19.60 -1.57 -1.91
C PHE A 219 19.54 -0.21 -1.21
N GLU A 220 20.50 0.67 -1.49
CA GLU A 220 20.51 2.05 -1.00
C GLU A 220 19.44 2.90 -1.69
N THR A 221 18.17 2.66 -1.37
CA THR A 221 17.01 3.39 -1.87
C THR A 221 16.18 3.96 -0.73
N GLN A 222 15.14 4.73 -1.07
CA GLN A 222 14.21 5.30 -0.10
C GLN A 222 13.22 4.24 0.39
N SER A 223 12.94 4.24 1.70
CA SER A 223 12.12 3.22 2.39
C SER A 223 10.63 3.55 2.45
N TYR A 224 10.07 4.15 1.39
CA TYR A 224 8.70 4.66 1.40
C TYR A 224 7.62 3.57 1.39
N VAL A 225 7.89 2.38 0.81
CA VAL A 225 6.98 1.24 0.86
C VAL A 225 7.01 0.65 2.27
N THR A 226 8.20 0.53 2.86
CA THR A 226 8.38 0.09 4.24
C THR A 226 7.65 1.01 5.22
N SER A 227 7.82 2.33 5.10
CA SER A 227 7.09 3.28 5.95
C SER A 227 5.57 3.18 5.77
N TYR A 228 5.07 2.93 4.55
CA TYR A 228 3.63 2.72 4.31
C TYR A 228 3.13 1.42 4.94
N ALA A 229 3.89 0.33 4.80
CA ALA A 229 3.55 -0.96 5.41
C ALA A 229 3.44 -0.82 6.93
N ILE A 230 4.41 -0.16 7.57
CA ILE A 230 4.40 0.12 9.02
C ILE A 230 3.20 1.03 9.38
N ALA A 231 2.90 2.05 8.58
CA ALA A 231 1.74 2.90 8.80
C ALA A 231 0.40 2.13 8.79
N ILE A 232 0.25 1.16 7.88
CA ILE A 232 -0.95 0.32 7.81
C ILE A 232 -0.98 -0.71 8.95
N ASP A 233 0.15 -1.30 9.31
CA ASP A 233 0.32 -2.18 10.48
C ASP A 233 -0.10 -1.47 11.79
N MET A 234 0.33 -0.22 11.97
CA MET A 234 -0.10 0.61 13.11
C MET A 234 -1.62 0.84 13.16
N LEU A 235 -2.26 0.99 12.00
CA LEU A 235 -3.71 1.19 11.90
C LEU A 235 -4.51 -0.11 12.08
N VAL A 236 -3.92 -1.28 11.80
CA VAL A 236 -4.64 -2.55 11.75
C VAL A 236 -4.05 -3.53 12.74
N ASN A 237 -4.65 -3.60 13.93
CA ASN A 237 -4.27 -4.61 14.92
C ASN A 237 -5.23 -5.81 14.92
N THR A 238 -6.51 -5.56 14.64
CA THR A 238 -7.60 -6.55 14.76
C THR A 238 -8.52 -6.57 13.53
N GLN A 239 -9.37 -7.59 13.43
CA GLN A 239 -10.39 -7.67 12.38
C GLN A 239 -11.38 -6.49 12.39
N ASP A 240 -11.62 -5.89 13.55
CA ASP A 240 -12.54 -4.76 13.68
C ASP A 240 -11.91 -3.49 13.07
N ASP A 241 -10.57 -3.35 13.14
CA ASP A 241 -9.83 -2.28 12.46
C ASP A 241 -9.97 -2.40 10.93
N VAL A 242 -9.81 -3.62 10.41
CA VAL A 242 -10.05 -3.90 8.99
C VAL A 242 -11.50 -3.56 8.62
N ALA A 243 -12.47 -3.99 9.42
CA ALA A 243 -13.88 -3.69 9.18
C ALA A 243 -14.13 -2.18 9.11
N LYS A 244 -13.50 -1.40 9.99
CA LYS A 244 -13.60 0.06 10.02
C LYS A 244 -13.02 0.71 8.77
N LEU A 245 -11.86 0.25 8.31
CA LEU A 245 -11.20 0.76 7.10
C LEU A 245 -11.98 0.38 5.83
N VAL A 246 -12.59 -0.82 5.80
CA VAL A 246 -13.50 -1.26 4.73
C VAL A 246 -14.76 -0.40 4.69
N GLU A 247 -15.42 -0.19 5.84
CA GLU A 247 -16.59 0.69 5.96
C GLU A 247 -16.28 2.10 5.43
N SER A 248 -15.08 2.59 5.74
CA SER A 248 -14.60 3.91 5.32
C SER A 248 -14.11 3.97 3.87
N LYS A 249 -14.12 2.84 3.14
CA LYS A 249 -13.73 2.67 1.74
C LYS A 249 -12.27 2.96 1.43
N VAL A 250 -11.41 3.00 2.45
CA VAL A 250 -9.94 3.19 2.30
C VAL A 250 -9.21 1.85 2.18
N LEU A 251 -9.89 0.76 2.51
CA LEU A 251 -9.39 -0.60 2.31
C LEU A 251 -10.45 -1.43 1.59
N VAL A 252 -10.03 -2.27 0.66
CA VAL A 252 -10.89 -3.20 -0.07
C VAL A 252 -10.38 -4.60 0.22
N ASN A 253 -11.18 -5.38 0.94
CA ASN A 253 -10.81 -6.71 1.38
C ASN A 253 -11.33 -7.79 0.40
N TYR A 254 -10.43 -8.47 -0.30
CA TYR A 254 -10.72 -9.68 -1.09
C TYR A 254 -10.24 -10.98 -0.42
N MET A 255 -9.76 -10.91 0.82
CA MET A 255 -9.44 -12.09 1.64
C MET A 255 -10.73 -12.82 2.07
N GLY A 256 -10.61 -14.03 2.60
CA GLY A 256 -11.76 -14.81 3.09
C GLY A 256 -12.46 -14.20 4.30
N SER A 257 -11.76 -13.39 5.09
CA SER A 257 -12.31 -12.68 6.25
C SER A 257 -11.52 -11.42 6.62
N ASN A 258 -12.09 -10.60 7.51
CA ASN A 258 -11.37 -9.46 8.10
C ASN A 258 -10.26 -9.90 9.06
N GLU A 259 -10.39 -11.08 9.66
CA GLU A 259 -9.35 -11.67 10.52
C GLU A 259 -8.13 -12.11 9.71
N GLU A 260 -8.34 -12.80 8.59
CA GLU A 260 -7.27 -13.16 7.66
C GLU A 260 -6.53 -11.92 7.13
N ALA A 261 -7.28 -10.87 6.76
CA ALA A 261 -6.73 -9.58 6.36
C ALA A 261 -5.86 -8.93 7.45
N ALA A 262 -6.35 -8.88 8.70
CA ALA A 262 -5.61 -8.32 9.82
C ALA A 262 -4.32 -9.11 10.09
N ASN A 263 -4.41 -10.44 10.10
CA ASN A 263 -3.25 -11.32 10.29
C ASN A 263 -2.21 -11.13 9.18
N MET A 264 -2.65 -11.03 7.92
CA MET A 264 -1.77 -10.77 6.78
C MET A 264 -1.04 -9.44 6.94
N ILE A 265 -1.75 -8.35 7.24
CA ILE A 265 -1.15 -7.02 7.43
C ILE A 265 -0.12 -7.04 8.56
N ASN A 266 -0.50 -7.58 9.73
CA ASN A 266 0.40 -7.73 10.88
C ASN A 266 1.63 -8.59 10.59
N ASN A 267 1.52 -9.52 9.64
CA ASN A 267 2.64 -10.36 9.23
C ASN A 267 3.61 -9.62 8.32
N ILE A 268 3.16 -8.71 7.45
CA ILE A 268 4.01 -7.98 6.48
C ILE A 268 5.19 -7.30 7.20
N CYS A 269 4.92 -6.65 8.33
CA CYS A 269 5.91 -5.91 9.11
C CYS A 269 6.72 -6.75 10.10
N LYS A 270 6.48 -8.08 10.20
CA LYS A 270 7.32 -8.95 11.03
C LYS A 270 8.76 -8.93 10.54
N ASN A 271 9.68 -8.63 11.46
CA ASN A 271 11.12 -8.48 11.22
C ASN A 271 11.49 -7.30 10.30
N VAL A 272 10.59 -6.35 10.14
CA VAL A 272 10.85 -5.10 9.40
C VAL A 272 11.13 -4.01 10.43
N SER A 273 12.31 -3.40 10.36
CA SER A 273 12.67 -2.23 11.15
C SER A 273 12.92 -1.04 10.22
N SER A 274 12.42 0.12 10.61
CA SER A 274 12.70 1.39 9.94
C SER A 274 12.88 2.47 11.00
N ASP A 275 13.93 3.27 10.87
CA ASP A 275 14.22 4.37 11.80
C ASP A 275 13.46 5.64 11.41
N ASP A 276 13.04 5.75 10.14
CA ASP A 276 12.40 6.94 9.57
C ASP A 276 10.97 6.65 9.07
N SER A 277 10.11 7.68 9.12
CA SER A 277 8.72 7.62 8.66
C SER A 277 8.40 8.81 7.73
N TYR A 278 7.63 8.54 6.67
CA TYR A 278 7.05 9.57 5.80
C TYR A 278 5.73 10.17 6.33
N TYR A 279 5.23 9.66 7.47
CA TYR A 279 3.91 10.00 8.01
C TYR A 279 3.97 10.57 9.42
N GLU A 280 5.16 10.89 9.92
CA GLU A 280 5.33 11.37 11.31
C GLU A 280 4.57 12.66 11.58
N GLU A 281 4.56 13.60 10.62
CA GLU A 281 3.80 14.84 10.73
C GLU A 281 2.28 14.57 10.87
N GLU A 282 1.76 13.60 10.12
CA GLU A 282 0.37 13.16 10.18
C GLU A 282 0.07 12.47 11.51
N TRP A 283 0.98 11.62 12.00
CA TRP A 283 0.85 10.96 13.28
C TRP A 283 0.86 11.94 14.43
N ASP A 284 1.73 12.94 14.42
CA ASP A 284 1.77 14.00 15.41
C ASP A 284 0.46 14.80 15.46
N LYS A 285 -0.11 15.15 14.30
CA LYS A 285 -1.41 15.82 14.21
C LYS A 285 -2.51 14.98 14.87
N LEU A 286 -2.55 13.68 14.58
CA LEU A 286 -3.56 12.76 15.13
C LEU A 286 -3.35 12.53 16.62
N ASN A 287 -2.11 12.32 17.05
CA ASN A 287 -1.77 12.10 18.44
C ASN A 287 -2.10 13.33 19.30
N LYS A 288 -1.77 14.53 18.83
CA LYS A 288 -2.14 15.79 19.49
C LYS A 288 -3.65 15.95 19.61
N TYR A 289 -4.41 15.57 18.58
CA TYR A 289 -5.87 15.59 18.63
C TYR A 289 -6.40 14.58 19.66
N CYS A 290 -5.97 13.32 19.58
CA CYS A 290 -6.46 12.24 20.45
C CYS A 290 -6.14 12.47 21.93
N ASN A 291 -5.00 13.11 22.22
CA ASN A 291 -4.62 13.51 23.58
C ASN A 291 -5.32 14.78 24.08
N GLY A 292 -6.12 15.44 23.24
CA GLY A 292 -6.99 16.54 23.66
C GLY A 292 -8.02 16.08 24.68
N TYR A 293 -8.45 16.99 25.56
CA TYR A 293 -9.42 16.71 26.63
C TYR A 293 -10.68 16.01 26.10
N TRP A 294 -11.30 16.63 25.09
CA TRP A 294 -12.57 16.19 24.53
C TRP A 294 -12.49 14.84 23.78
N PRO A 295 -11.57 14.65 22.80
CA PRO A 295 -11.42 13.35 22.12
C PRO A 295 -11.10 12.21 23.08
N LYS A 296 -10.23 12.42 24.07
CA LYS A 296 -9.88 11.41 25.07
C LYS A 296 -11.10 10.96 25.90
N HIS A 297 -11.94 11.90 26.33
CA HIS A 297 -13.15 11.58 27.08
C HIS A 297 -14.23 10.92 26.22
N ILE A 298 -14.40 11.33 24.96
CA ILE A 298 -15.33 10.65 24.03
C ILE A 298 -14.86 9.23 23.73
N ALA A 299 -13.56 9.01 23.48
CA ALA A 299 -13.03 7.68 23.23
C ALA A 299 -13.34 6.74 24.40
N LYS A 300 -13.10 7.20 25.63
CA LYS A 300 -13.43 6.46 26.87
C LYS A 300 -14.93 6.20 27.01
N MET A 301 -15.78 7.20 26.70
CA MET A 301 -17.22 7.05 26.76
C MET A 301 -17.72 6.01 25.72
N ARG A 302 -17.21 6.08 24.48
CA ARG A 302 -17.54 5.14 23.40
C ARG A 302 -17.12 3.71 23.74
N SER A 303 -15.90 3.53 24.24
CA SER A 303 -15.41 2.20 24.61
C SER A 303 -16.18 1.59 25.79
N THR A 304 -16.66 2.40 26.74
CA THR A 304 -17.32 1.90 27.95
C THR A 304 -18.83 1.69 27.76
N TYR A 305 -19.53 2.64 27.15
CA TYR A 305 -21.00 2.66 27.12
C TYR A 305 -21.59 2.15 25.81
N PHE A 306 -20.85 2.23 24.71
CA PHE A 306 -21.32 1.82 23.38
C PHE A 306 -20.71 0.49 22.92
N SER A 307 -20.02 -0.23 23.81
CA SER A 307 -19.44 -1.56 23.54
C SER A 307 -20.42 -2.71 23.68
N SER A 308 -21.56 -2.50 24.37
CA SER A 308 -22.58 -3.53 24.58
C SER A 308 -23.98 -2.92 24.54
N PRO A 309 -24.97 -3.60 23.93
CA PRO A 309 -26.37 -3.17 23.95
C PRO A 309 -26.89 -2.91 25.37
N TRP A 310 -26.45 -3.71 26.35
CA TRP A 310 -26.84 -3.54 27.76
C TRP A 310 -26.30 -2.25 28.38
N SER A 311 -25.07 -1.87 28.04
CA SER A 311 -24.47 -0.62 28.49
C SER A 311 -25.20 0.60 27.92
N ILE A 312 -25.69 0.51 26.68
CA ILE A 312 -26.51 1.55 26.05
C ILE A 312 -27.85 1.69 26.78
N ILE A 313 -28.53 0.57 27.04
CA ILE A 313 -29.81 0.57 27.77
C ILE A 313 -29.62 1.17 29.17
N ALA A 314 -28.56 0.76 29.89
CA ALA A 314 -28.24 1.29 31.20
C ALA A 314 -27.98 2.80 31.18
N LEU A 315 -27.24 3.30 30.17
CA LEU A 315 -26.99 4.72 29.99
C LEU A 315 -28.30 5.49 29.75
N VAL A 316 -29.16 5.01 28.86
CA VAL A 316 -30.45 5.64 28.56
C VAL A 316 -31.37 5.66 29.78
N ALA A 317 -31.48 4.53 30.49
CA ALA A 317 -32.26 4.45 31.73
C ALA A 317 -31.74 5.43 32.79
N GLY A 318 -30.41 5.53 32.96
CA GLY A 318 -29.78 6.47 33.88
C GLY A 318 -30.10 7.93 33.53
N ILE A 319 -30.06 8.31 32.25
CA ILE A 319 -30.42 9.66 31.80
C ILE A 319 -31.90 9.97 32.10
N ILE A 320 -32.81 9.03 31.82
CA ILE A 320 -34.24 9.20 32.08
C ILE A 320 -34.49 9.40 33.59
N LEU A 321 -33.91 8.54 34.43
CA LEU A 321 -34.02 8.65 35.89
C LEU A 321 -33.49 9.99 36.40
N PHE A 322 -32.34 10.44 35.89
CA PHE A 322 -31.77 11.73 36.25
C PHE A 322 -32.68 12.90 35.89
N LEU A 323 -33.25 12.91 34.68
CA LEU A 323 -34.18 13.95 34.24
C LEU A 323 -35.47 13.98 35.08
N LEU A 324 -36.02 12.81 35.39
CA LEU A 324 -37.19 12.69 36.27
C LEU A 324 -36.90 13.25 37.66
N GLN A 325 -35.73 12.95 38.21
CA GLN A 325 -35.33 13.42 39.54
C GLN A 325 -35.06 14.93 39.58
N ALA A 326 -34.47 15.49 38.51
CA ALA A 326 -34.32 16.93 38.35
C ALA A 326 -35.68 17.63 38.29
N LEU A 327 -36.63 17.11 37.50
CA LEU A 327 -37.99 17.62 37.42
C LEU A 327 -38.69 17.56 38.79
N GLN A 328 -38.62 16.43 39.49
CA GLN A 328 -39.19 16.26 40.83
C GLN A 328 -38.62 17.29 41.81
N THR A 329 -37.32 17.57 41.74
CA THR A 329 -36.66 18.56 42.60
C THR A 329 -37.15 19.98 42.28
N ILE A 330 -37.30 20.33 41.00
CA ILE A 330 -37.84 21.63 40.58
C ILE A 330 -39.28 21.82 41.06
N PHE A 331 -40.13 20.80 40.92
CA PHE A 331 -41.52 20.87 41.40
C PHE A 331 -41.60 20.95 42.92
N THR A 332 -40.73 20.25 43.66
CA THR A 332 -40.66 20.32 45.13
C THR A 332 -40.21 21.69 45.64
N ILE A 333 -39.34 22.40 44.90
CA ILE A 333 -38.87 23.74 45.28
C ILE A 333 -39.89 24.84 44.93
N ASN A 334 -40.66 24.64 43.85
CA ASN A 334 -41.69 25.59 43.39
C ASN A 334 -43.07 25.37 44.04
N SER A 335 -43.23 24.32 44.84
CA SER A 335 -44.40 24.06 45.69
C SER A 335 -44.11 24.52 47.11
#